data_AF-A0A524J8L9-F1
#
_entry.id   AF-A0A524J8L9-F1
#
_cell.length_a   1.000
_cell.length_b   1.000
_cell.length_c   1.000
_cell.angle_alpha   90.00
_cell.angle_beta   90.00
_cell.angle_gamma   90.00
#
_symmetry.space_group_name_H-M   'P 1'
#
loop_
_entity.id
_entity.type
_entity.pdbx_description
1 polymer ?
#
loop_
_entity_poly.entity_id
_entity_poly.type
_entity_poly.pdbx_seq_one_letter_code
_entity_poly.pdbx_strand_id
1 'polypeptide(L)'
;DACIMSTTEVIYEAYTTGLVSYVISSEMYVPFDGFPYDDMFTPLTENPAATPEELCSIMLDGWDAYYHRGRSVNLVVVDVNAFGESLSVFQTWSDALLGGLSAHEFEYLTAVDESLTNDYIATTVDLYDLCEQIIANVEDEVIMEASMAVMSTVDTTVVGLSTSGWAQDMHGLTIWWMSADYVRYLPRYMEEVQFATDSGWGTFLETLYV
;
A
#
# COMPACT_ATOMS: atom_id res chain seq x y z
N ASP A 1 10.32 10.27 5.23
CA ASP A 1 11.45 10.22 4.30
C ASP A 1 12.24 8.92 4.47
N ALA A 2 11.73 7.85 3.86
CA ALA A 2 12.33 6.52 3.84
C ALA A 2 11.67 5.70 2.72
N CYS A 3 12.39 4.73 2.20
CA CYS A 3 11.96 3.88 1.09
C CYS A 3 10.88 2.88 1.54
N ILE A 4 9.90 2.62 0.67
CA ILE A 4 8.95 1.49 0.80
C ILE A 4 8.21 1.54 2.15
N MET A 5 7.75 2.74 2.51
CA MET A 5 6.98 2.97 3.73
C MET A 5 5.48 3.15 3.44
N SER A 6 5.07 3.17 2.17
CA SER A 6 3.66 3.14 1.77
C SER A 6 3.19 1.70 1.56
N THR A 7 3.18 0.95 2.65
CA THR A 7 2.67 -0.43 2.67
C THR A 7 1.46 -0.52 3.59
N THR A 8 0.50 -1.37 3.23
CA THR A 8 -0.72 -1.68 3.97
C THR A 8 -0.41 -1.98 5.45
N GLU A 9 0.66 -2.73 5.71
CA GLU A 9 1.11 -3.09 7.05
C GLU A 9 1.60 -1.86 7.82
N VAL A 10 2.46 -1.04 7.22
CA VAL A 10 3.00 0.16 7.88
C VAL A 10 1.90 1.17 8.18
N ILE A 11 0.96 1.38 7.26
CA ILE A 11 -0.16 2.29 7.48
C ILE A 11 -1.07 1.79 8.61
N TYR A 12 -1.34 0.49 8.67
CA TYR A 12 -2.12 -0.06 9.78
C TYR A 12 -1.39 0.05 11.13
N GLU A 13 -0.09 -0.22 11.18
CA GLU A 13 0.70 -0.01 12.41
C GLU A 13 0.69 1.46 12.83
N ALA A 14 0.76 2.39 11.88
CA ALA A 14 0.63 3.81 12.16
C ALA A 14 -0.73 4.14 12.79
N TYR A 15 -1.82 3.54 12.30
CA TYR A 15 -3.15 3.67 12.88
C TYR A 15 -3.22 3.16 14.31
N THR A 16 -2.63 1.99 14.61
CA THR A 16 -2.72 1.37 15.94
C THR A 16 -2.04 2.21 17.03
N THR A 17 -1.13 3.12 16.65
CA THR A 17 -0.54 4.08 17.59
C THR A 17 -1.54 5.11 18.13
N GLY A 18 -2.55 5.48 17.33
CA GLY A 18 -3.46 6.58 17.63
C GLY A 18 -2.78 7.97 17.67
N LEU A 19 -1.59 8.12 17.07
CA LEU A 19 -0.78 9.34 17.15
C LEU A 19 -0.71 10.15 15.85
N VAL A 20 -1.13 9.57 14.73
CA VAL A 20 -0.97 10.18 13.39
C VAL A 20 -2.28 10.15 12.62
N SER A 21 -2.59 11.24 11.91
CA SER A 21 -3.76 11.33 11.03
C SER A 21 -3.41 11.04 9.58
N TYR A 22 -2.21 11.43 9.16
CA TYR A 22 -1.72 11.24 7.80
C TYR A 22 -0.31 10.68 7.82
N VAL A 23 0.01 9.83 6.85
CA VAL A 23 1.37 9.39 6.56
C VAL A 23 1.72 9.83 5.15
N ILE A 24 2.91 10.42 4.99
CA ILE A 24 3.48 10.78 3.70
C ILE A 24 4.70 9.90 3.45
N SER A 25 4.60 9.01 2.48
CA SER A 25 5.56 7.92 2.26
C SER A 25 5.67 7.56 0.77
N SER A 26 6.57 6.63 0.43
CA SER A 26 6.73 6.12 -0.93
C SER A 26 6.52 4.61 -0.93
N GLU A 27 5.90 4.09 -1.99
CA GLU A 27 5.78 2.65 -2.25
C GLU A 27 7.11 2.03 -2.70
N MET A 28 8.02 2.87 -3.17
CA MET A 28 9.26 2.51 -3.85
C MET A 28 10.47 3.14 -3.16
N TYR A 29 11.63 3.05 -3.79
CA TYR A 29 12.80 3.79 -3.33
C TYR A 29 12.58 5.30 -3.37
N VAL A 30 12.89 5.94 -2.25
CA VAL A 30 13.10 7.39 -2.23
C VAL A 30 14.48 7.68 -2.83
N PRO A 31 14.60 8.60 -3.80
CA PRO A 31 15.90 8.97 -4.35
C PRO A 31 16.86 9.45 -3.27
N PHE A 32 18.16 9.26 -3.45
CA PHE A 32 19.18 9.62 -2.45
C PHE A 32 19.07 11.04 -1.88
N ASP A 33 18.63 12.00 -2.69
CA ASP A 33 18.45 13.40 -2.26
C ASP A 33 17.37 13.53 -1.16
N GLY A 34 16.53 12.50 -0.98
CA GLY A 34 15.49 12.41 0.04
C GLY A 34 14.30 13.29 -0.30
N PHE A 35 13.60 13.75 0.72
CA PHE A 35 12.57 14.77 0.57
C PHE A 35 13.24 16.13 0.26
N PRO A 36 12.77 16.89 -0.75
CA PRO A 36 13.26 18.24 -1.02
C PRO A 36 12.73 19.21 0.05
N TYR A 37 13.35 19.19 1.24
CA TYR A 37 12.87 19.89 2.43
C TYR A 37 12.65 21.40 2.21
N ASP A 38 13.52 22.06 1.44
CA ASP A 38 13.35 23.49 1.16
C ASP A 38 12.06 23.73 0.36
N ASP A 39 11.80 22.95 -0.69
CA ASP A 39 10.59 23.08 -1.52
C ASP A 39 9.32 22.66 -0.75
N MET A 40 9.42 21.65 0.12
CA MET A 40 8.30 21.13 0.90
C MET A 40 7.93 21.96 2.14
N PHE A 41 8.88 22.68 2.76
CA PHE A 41 8.64 23.33 4.05
C PHE A 41 8.80 24.85 4.03
N THR A 42 9.50 25.44 3.05
CA THR A 42 9.54 26.91 2.91
C THR A 42 8.14 27.54 2.82
N PRO A 43 7.18 26.98 2.06
CA PRO A 43 5.83 27.55 1.98
C PRO A 43 5.11 27.67 3.34
N LEU A 44 5.44 26.82 4.32
CA LEU A 44 4.86 26.90 5.67
C LEU A 44 5.36 28.12 6.46
N THR A 45 6.53 28.66 6.11
CA THR A 45 7.01 29.91 6.73
C THR A 45 6.16 31.10 6.33
N GLU A 46 5.53 31.03 5.16
CA GLU A 46 4.62 32.04 4.62
C GLU A 46 3.17 31.80 5.05
N ASN A 47 2.78 30.52 5.26
CA ASN A 47 1.49 30.13 5.80
C ASN A 47 1.62 29.20 7.03
N PRO A 48 1.96 29.73 8.22
CA PRO A 48 2.13 28.93 9.42
C PRO A 48 0.81 28.40 10.00
N ALA A 49 -0.34 28.82 9.45
CA ALA A 49 -1.67 28.38 9.85
C ALA A 49 -2.21 27.25 8.96
N ALA A 50 -1.38 26.70 8.06
CA ALA A 50 -1.76 25.63 7.15
C ALA A 50 -2.36 24.44 7.92
N THR A 51 -3.48 23.91 7.42
CA THR A 51 -4.06 22.68 7.98
C THR A 51 -3.19 21.47 7.64
N PRO A 52 -3.37 20.32 8.32
CA PRO A 52 -2.66 19.09 7.95
C PRO A 52 -2.84 18.69 6.48
N GLU A 53 -4.03 18.88 5.91
CA GLU A 53 -4.34 18.59 4.50
C GLU A 53 -3.61 19.55 3.55
N GLU A 54 -3.57 20.84 3.90
CA GLU A 54 -2.80 21.84 3.16
C GLU A 54 -1.30 21.52 3.22
N LEU A 55 -0.80 21.08 4.37
CA LEU A 55 0.59 20.61 4.51
C LEU A 55 0.87 19.40 3.59
N CYS A 56 -0.02 18.41 3.56
CA CYS A 56 0.13 17.26 2.67
C CYS A 56 0.22 17.69 1.20
N SER A 57 -0.66 18.62 0.78
CA SER A 57 -0.66 19.16 -0.58
C SER A 57 0.63 19.93 -0.90
N ILE A 58 1.08 20.78 0.02
CA ILE A 58 2.35 21.52 -0.11
C ILE A 58 3.53 20.57 -0.27
N MET A 59 3.56 19.48 0.49
CA MET A 59 4.64 18.50 0.41
C MET A 59 4.64 17.75 -0.93
N LEU A 60 3.47 17.37 -1.45
CA LEU A 60 3.35 16.77 -2.79
C LEU A 60 3.81 17.74 -3.88
N ASP A 61 3.38 19.01 -3.82
CA ASP A 61 3.77 20.04 -4.79
C ASP A 61 5.30 20.25 -4.80
N GLY A 62 5.92 20.29 -3.62
CA GLY A 62 7.37 20.40 -3.48
C GLY A 62 8.12 19.18 -4.03
N TRP A 63 7.59 17.97 -3.80
CA TRP A 63 8.12 16.74 -4.38
C TRP A 63 8.07 16.77 -5.91
N ASP A 64 6.91 17.08 -6.47
CA ASP A 64 6.70 17.16 -7.92
C ASP A 64 7.60 18.21 -8.55
N ALA A 65 7.65 19.41 -7.98
CA ALA A 65 8.50 20.49 -8.50
C ALA A 65 9.99 20.08 -8.60
N TYR A 66 10.46 19.29 -7.64
CA TYR A 66 11.83 18.82 -7.59
C TYR A 66 12.09 17.63 -8.54
N TYR A 67 11.24 16.59 -8.49
CA TYR A 67 11.52 15.30 -9.13
C TYR A 67 10.86 15.06 -10.48
N HIS A 68 9.84 15.84 -10.89
CA HIS A 68 9.05 15.61 -12.12
C HIS A 68 9.86 15.72 -13.44
N ARG A 69 11.18 15.92 -13.38
CA ARG A 69 12.10 16.04 -14.53
C ARG A 69 12.70 14.70 -14.96
N GLY A 70 11.85 13.73 -15.30
CA GLY A 70 12.25 12.48 -15.98
C GLY A 70 12.84 11.39 -15.09
N ARG A 71 12.57 11.43 -13.78
CA ARG A 71 12.76 10.28 -12.88
C ARG A 71 11.44 9.52 -12.76
N SER A 72 11.51 8.23 -12.42
CA SER A 72 10.36 7.51 -11.90
C SER A 72 10.39 7.62 -10.39
N VAL A 73 9.40 8.28 -9.82
CA VAL A 73 9.22 8.44 -8.38
C VAL A 73 7.75 8.45 -8.03
N ASN A 74 7.44 8.12 -6.78
CA ASN A 74 6.14 8.43 -6.19
C ASN A 74 6.24 9.01 -4.79
N LEU A 75 5.20 9.73 -4.40
CA LEU A 75 4.95 10.17 -3.04
C LEU A 75 3.46 10.08 -2.77
N VAL A 76 3.11 9.43 -1.68
CA VAL A 76 1.74 9.06 -1.31
C VAL A 76 1.39 9.75 -0.01
N VAL A 77 0.14 10.22 0.08
CA VAL A 77 -0.49 10.70 1.30
C VAL A 77 -1.65 9.77 1.61
N VAL A 78 -1.61 9.15 2.78
CA VAL A 78 -2.67 8.24 3.25
C VAL A 78 -3.35 8.84 4.47
N ASP A 79 -4.67 8.90 4.48
CA ASP A 79 -5.47 9.12 5.69
C ASP A 79 -5.48 7.82 6.50
N VAL A 80 -4.71 7.85 7.60
CA VAL A 80 -4.44 6.68 8.44
C VAL A 80 -5.68 6.25 9.21
N ASN A 81 -6.54 7.19 9.61
CA ASN A 81 -7.75 6.86 10.35
C ASN A 81 -8.77 6.20 9.43
N ALA A 82 -8.99 6.77 8.24
CA ALA A 82 -9.87 6.18 7.24
C ALA A 82 -9.41 4.77 6.84
N PHE A 83 -8.10 4.58 6.69
CA PHE A 83 -7.51 3.26 6.41
C PHE A 83 -7.76 2.26 7.55
N GLY A 84 -7.45 2.64 8.79
CA GLY A 84 -7.64 1.78 9.96
C GLY A 84 -9.10 1.42 10.22
N GLU A 85 -10.03 2.36 10.01
CA GLU A 85 -11.48 2.12 10.11
C GLU A 85 -12.00 1.14 9.05
N SER A 86 -11.24 0.93 7.97
CA SER A 86 -11.56 0.02 6.87
C SER A 86 -11.03 -1.41 7.07
N LEU A 87 -10.48 -1.75 8.24
CA LEU A 87 -9.91 -3.08 8.53
C LEU A 87 -10.87 -4.25 8.19
N SER A 88 -12.18 -4.06 8.41
CA SER A 88 -13.18 -5.10 8.13
C SER A 88 -13.28 -5.47 6.65
N VAL A 89 -12.88 -4.57 5.74
CA VAL A 89 -12.77 -4.85 4.31
C VAL A 89 -11.64 -5.86 4.07
N PHE A 90 -10.48 -5.67 4.69
CA PHE A 90 -9.34 -6.59 4.59
C PHE A 90 -9.60 -7.93 5.26
N GLN A 91 -10.38 -7.96 6.36
CA GLN A 91 -10.87 -9.20 6.97
C GLN A 91 -11.74 -9.99 5.99
N THR A 92 -12.73 -9.32 5.39
CA THR A 92 -13.63 -9.93 4.40
C THR A 92 -12.86 -10.46 3.19
N TRP A 93 -11.87 -9.69 2.71
CA TRP A 93 -11.03 -10.09 1.58
C TRP A 93 -10.13 -11.28 1.91
N SER A 94 -9.46 -11.28 3.07
CA SER A 94 -8.63 -12.41 3.51
C SER A 94 -9.46 -13.69 3.69
N ASP A 95 -10.66 -13.58 4.26
CA ASP A 95 -11.58 -14.70 4.43
C ASP A 95 -12.08 -15.24 3.08
N ALA A 96 -12.39 -14.37 2.12
CA ALA A 96 -12.80 -14.75 0.77
C ALA A 96 -11.67 -15.50 0.03
N LEU A 97 -10.45 -14.95 0.05
CA LEU A 97 -9.29 -15.57 -0.58
C LEU A 97 -8.97 -16.93 0.05
N LEU A 98 -8.99 -17.02 1.37
CA LEU A 98 -8.78 -18.27 2.11
C LEU A 98 -9.85 -19.31 1.79
N GLY A 99 -11.12 -18.90 1.71
CA GLY A 99 -12.24 -19.77 1.34
C GLY A 99 -12.13 -20.36 -0.07
N GLY A 100 -11.64 -19.57 -1.02
CA GLY A 100 -11.42 -20.00 -2.40
C GLY A 100 -10.08 -20.68 -2.69
N LEU A 101 -9.15 -20.68 -1.72
CA LEU A 101 -7.75 -21.08 -1.93
C LEU A 101 -7.61 -22.45 -2.59
N SER A 102 -8.37 -23.46 -2.13
CA SER A 102 -8.29 -24.81 -2.71
C SER A 102 -8.72 -24.92 -4.18
N ALA A 103 -9.47 -23.94 -4.68
CA ALA A 103 -9.97 -23.89 -6.06
C ALA A 103 -9.20 -22.90 -6.94
N HIS A 104 -8.59 -21.86 -6.34
CA HIS A 104 -8.06 -20.69 -7.06
C HIS A 104 -6.59 -20.37 -6.76
N GLU A 105 -5.85 -21.27 -6.10
CA GLU A 105 -4.43 -21.06 -5.78
C GLU A 105 -3.60 -20.65 -7.01
N PHE A 106 -3.80 -21.32 -8.15
CA PHE A 106 -3.03 -21.02 -9.37
C PHE A 106 -3.35 -19.63 -9.92
N GLU A 107 -4.62 -19.24 -9.91
CA GLU A 107 -5.11 -17.94 -10.35
C GLU A 107 -4.60 -16.82 -9.43
N TYR A 108 -4.54 -17.04 -8.12
CA TYR A 108 -3.94 -16.07 -7.19
C TYR A 108 -2.45 -15.84 -7.48
N LEU A 109 -1.69 -16.93 -7.69
CA LEU A 109 -0.26 -16.82 -8.01
C LEU A 109 -0.02 -16.17 -9.37
N THR A 110 -0.92 -16.41 -10.33
CA THR A 110 -0.90 -15.73 -11.64
C THR A 110 -1.15 -14.24 -11.46
N ALA A 111 -2.18 -13.87 -10.68
CA ALA A 111 -2.49 -12.47 -10.42
C ALA A 111 -1.29 -11.71 -9.84
N VAL A 112 -0.57 -12.32 -8.90
CA VAL A 112 0.64 -11.73 -8.27
C VAL A 112 1.80 -11.57 -9.24
N ASP A 113 2.01 -12.53 -10.16
CA ASP A 113 3.06 -12.44 -11.20
C ASP A 113 2.74 -11.33 -12.22
N GLU A 114 1.45 -11.08 -12.46
CA GLU A 114 0.97 -10.03 -13.36
C GLU A 114 0.92 -8.65 -12.68
N SER A 115 0.95 -8.59 -11.34
CA SER A 115 0.87 -7.35 -10.60
C SER A 115 2.13 -6.49 -10.71
N LEU A 116 1.93 -5.17 -10.67
CA LEU A 116 2.99 -4.18 -10.46
C LEU A 116 3.65 -4.42 -9.10
N THR A 117 4.98 -4.30 -9.07
CA THR A 117 5.77 -4.44 -7.84
C THR A 117 6.56 -3.17 -7.60
N ASN A 118 6.95 -2.93 -6.33
CA ASN A 118 7.97 -1.93 -6.08
C ASN A 118 9.35 -2.33 -6.65
N ASP A 119 10.28 -1.38 -6.67
CA ASP A 119 11.60 -1.50 -7.28
C ASP A 119 12.66 -2.18 -6.38
N TYR A 120 12.23 -2.85 -5.30
CA TYR A 120 13.12 -3.55 -4.38
C TYR A 120 12.74 -5.01 -4.13
N ILE A 121 11.50 -5.27 -3.73
CA ILE A 121 11.00 -6.58 -3.34
C ILE A 121 9.81 -6.90 -4.25
N ALA A 122 10.04 -7.76 -5.24
CA ALA A 122 9.01 -8.19 -6.18
C ALA A 122 7.79 -8.85 -5.50
N THR A 123 7.94 -9.33 -4.26
CA THR A 123 6.83 -9.94 -3.49
C THR A 123 5.99 -8.92 -2.73
N THR A 124 6.25 -7.62 -2.92
CA THR A 124 5.48 -6.51 -2.38
C THR A 124 4.86 -5.80 -3.57
N VAL A 125 3.59 -6.13 -3.80
CA VAL A 125 2.81 -5.75 -4.99
C VAL A 125 1.94 -4.54 -4.70
N ASP A 126 1.66 -3.76 -5.72
CA ASP A 126 0.63 -2.72 -5.68
C ASP A 126 -0.71 -3.39 -5.32
N LEU A 127 -1.34 -2.94 -4.23
CA LEU A 127 -2.52 -3.58 -3.67
C LEU A 127 -3.74 -3.42 -4.59
N TYR A 128 -3.86 -2.28 -5.25
CA TYR A 128 -4.99 -2.02 -6.14
C TYR A 128 -4.88 -2.88 -7.38
N ASP A 129 -3.72 -2.86 -8.03
CA ASP A 129 -3.47 -3.66 -9.23
C ASP A 129 -3.50 -5.16 -8.92
N LEU A 130 -3.04 -5.61 -7.75
CA LEU A 130 -3.25 -6.99 -7.30
C LEU A 130 -4.74 -7.37 -7.28
N CYS A 131 -5.60 -6.51 -6.74
CA CYS A 131 -7.03 -6.74 -6.76
C CYS A 131 -7.59 -6.75 -8.19
N GLU A 132 -7.11 -5.88 -9.09
CA GLU A 132 -7.48 -5.91 -10.51
C GLU A 132 -7.08 -7.24 -11.18
N GLN A 133 -5.86 -7.72 -10.94
CA GLN A 133 -5.39 -8.99 -11.50
C GLN A 133 -6.14 -10.18 -10.91
N ILE A 134 -6.52 -10.16 -9.62
CA ILE A 134 -7.38 -11.19 -9.02
C ILE A 134 -8.75 -11.20 -9.71
N ILE A 135 -9.37 -10.03 -9.92
CA ILE A 135 -10.67 -9.91 -10.60
C ILE A 135 -10.58 -10.42 -12.05
N ALA A 136 -9.45 -10.20 -12.73
CA ALA A 136 -9.24 -10.64 -14.10
C ALA A 136 -9.04 -12.17 -14.23
N ASN A 137 -8.45 -12.80 -13.20
CA ASN A 137 -8.04 -14.20 -13.24
C ASN A 137 -8.99 -15.17 -12.51
N VAL A 138 -9.79 -14.69 -11.54
CA VAL A 138 -10.60 -15.55 -10.66
C VAL A 138 -12.09 -15.43 -10.98
N GLU A 139 -12.71 -16.53 -11.42
CA GLU A 139 -14.16 -16.62 -11.68
C GLU A 139 -14.96 -16.97 -10.40
N ASP A 140 -14.86 -16.14 -9.36
CA ASP A 140 -15.64 -16.28 -8.12
C ASP A 140 -16.16 -14.91 -7.65
N GLU A 141 -17.49 -14.77 -7.63
CA GLU A 141 -18.15 -13.49 -7.33
C GLU A 141 -17.82 -12.96 -5.93
N VAL A 142 -17.63 -13.83 -4.93
CA VAL A 142 -17.30 -13.42 -3.56
C VAL A 142 -15.90 -12.84 -3.49
N ILE A 143 -14.94 -13.46 -4.18
CA ILE A 143 -13.56 -12.98 -4.24
C ILE A 143 -13.47 -11.68 -5.04
N MET A 144 -14.18 -11.60 -6.17
CA MET A 144 -14.22 -10.40 -7.00
C MET A 144 -14.84 -9.21 -6.24
N GLU A 145 -15.98 -9.41 -5.56
CA GLU A 145 -16.62 -8.35 -4.76
C GLU A 145 -15.73 -7.87 -3.61
N ALA A 146 -15.08 -8.80 -2.90
CA ALA A 146 -14.16 -8.43 -1.83
C ALA A 146 -12.92 -7.67 -2.35
N SER A 147 -12.39 -8.05 -3.52
CA SER A 147 -11.27 -7.35 -4.16
C SER A 147 -11.65 -5.94 -4.61
N MET A 148 -12.86 -5.76 -5.19
CA MET A 148 -13.37 -4.43 -5.53
C MET A 148 -13.54 -3.53 -4.28
N ALA A 149 -13.94 -4.11 -3.14
CA ALA A 149 -14.06 -3.35 -1.90
C ALA A 149 -12.70 -2.86 -1.38
N VAL A 150 -11.63 -3.67 -1.54
CA VAL A 150 -10.25 -3.25 -1.24
C VAL A 150 -9.80 -2.13 -2.18
N MET A 151 -10.04 -2.24 -3.49
CA MET A 151 -9.75 -1.16 -4.45
C MET A 151 -10.43 0.16 -4.05
N SER A 152 -11.72 0.10 -3.69
CA SER A 152 -12.45 1.27 -3.19
C SER A 152 -11.88 1.82 -1.88
N THR A 153 -11.28 0.98 -1.05
CA THR A 153 -10.60 1.42 0.18
C THR A 153 -9.32 2.17 -0.15
N VAL A 154 -8.52 1.69 -1.11
CA VAL A 154 -7.34 2.42 -1.61
C VAL A 154 -7.76 3.79 -2.15
N ASP A 155 -8.76 3.85 -3.04
CA ASP A 155 -9.25 5.10 -3.64
C ASP A 155 -9.72 6.15 -2.62
N THR A 156 -10.23 5.70 -1.47
CA THR A 156 -10.78 6.60 -0.43
C THR A 156 -9.79 6.96 0.66
N THR A 157 -8.73 6.18 0.83
CA THR A 157 -7.73 6.36 1.91
C THR A 157 -6.44 6.99 1.40
N VAL A 158 -6.09 6.77 0.12
CA VAL A 158 -5.01 7.49 -0.55
C VAL A 158 -5.55 8.86 -0.98
N VAL A 159 -5.32 9.86 -0.13
CA VAL A 159 -5.86 11.23 -0.31
C VAL A 159 -4.94 12.13 -1.12
N GLY A 160 -3.75 11.65 -1.49
CA GLY A 160 -2.83 12.36 -2.36
C GLY A 160 -1.80 11.42 -2.96
N LEU A 161 -1.52 11.59 -4.24
CA LEU A 161 -0.59 10.74 -4.98
C LEU A 161 0.12 11.58 -6.04
N SER A 162 1.44 11.72 -5.89
CA SER A 162 2.34 12.21 -6.92
C SER A 162 3.07 11.02 -7.51
N THR A 163 3.04 10.89 -8.83
CA THR A 163 3.70 9.81 -9.56
C THR A 163 4.36 10.34 -10.82
N SER A 164 5.39 9.62 -11.29
CA SER A 164 6.08 9.94 -12.54
C SER A 164 6.78 8.71 -13.12
N GLY A 165 7.03 8.74 -14.43
CA GLY A 165 7.66 7.62 -15.13
C GLY A 165 6.78 6.38 -15.09
N TRP A 166 7.36 5.21 -14.81
CA TRP A 166 6.61 3.96 -14.71
C TRP A 166 5.72 3.88 -13.46
N ALA A 167 6.03 4.66 -12.41
CA ALA A 167 5.26 4.66 -11.18
C ALA A 167 3.88 5.34 -11.34
N GLN A 168 3.58 5.90 -12.52
CA GLN A 168 2.27 6.47 -12.85
C GLN A 168 1.13 5.45 -12.80
N ASP A 169 1.46 4.15 -12.90
CA ASP A 169 0.50 3.06 -12.89
C ASP A 169 0.32 2.47 -11.46
N MET A 170 1.06 2.97 -10.45
CA MET A 170 0.89 2.60 -9.04
C MET A 170 -0.21 3.43 -8.37
N HIS A 171 -0.83 2.88 -7.33
CA HIS A 171 -2.05 3.41 -6.70
C HIS A 171 -1.85 3.90 -5.27
N GLY A 172 -0.64 3.79 -4.71
CA GLY A 172 -0.28 4.43 -3.45
C GLY A 172 -0.07 3.47 -2.29
N LEU A 173 -0.53 2.22 -2.37
CA LEU A 173 -0.33 1.23 -1.31
C LEU A 173 0.15 -0.08 -1.90
N THR A 174 1.21 -0.61 -1.29
CA THR A 174 1.65 -1.98 -1.55
C THR A 174 1.29 -2.92 -0.41
N ILE A 175 1.17 -4.21 -0.70
CA ILE A 175 0.98 -5.26 0.30
C ILE A 175 2.03 -6.35 0.12
N TRP A 176 2.50 -6.94 1.21
CA TRP A 176 3.39 -8.09 1.15
C TRP A 176 2.60 -9.38 0.88
N TRP A 177 2.65 -9.87 -0.37
CA TRP A 177 2.10 -11.18 -0.75
C TRP A 177 3.02 -12.34 -0.35
N MET A 178 4.32 -12.06 -0.15
CA MET A 178 5.37 -13.07 0.09
C MET A 178 5.68 -13.95 -1.14
N SER A 179 6.81 -14.67 -1.11
CA SER A 179 7.07 -15.84 -1.96
C SER A 179 7.70 -16.96 -1.13
N ALA A 180 7.83 -18.15 -1.72
CA ALA A 180 8.43 -19.31 -1.05
C ALA A 180 9.82 -19.04 -0.43
N ASP A 181 10.63 -18.16 -1.03
CA ASP A 181 11.95 -17.77 -0.52
C ASP A 181 11.89 -16.99 0.81
N TYR A 182 10.73 -16.43 1.12
CA TYR A 182 10.48 -15.61 2.30
C TYR A 182 9.61 -16.29 3.37
N VAL A 183 9.19 -17.54 3.17
CA VAL A 183 8.37 -18.29 4.14
C VAL A 183 8.97 -18.33 5.55
N ARG A 184 10.31 -18.29 5.66
CA ARG A 184 11.02 -18.24 6.95
C ARG A 184 10.71 -16.99 7.80
N TYR A 185 10.20 -15.93 7.18
CA TYR A 185 9.83 -14.70 7.87
C TYR A 185 8.36 -14.69 8.31
N LEU A 186 7.54 -15.62 7.81
CA LEU A 186 6.11 -15.67 8.12
C LEU A 186 5.83 -15.77 9.63
N PRO A 187 6.53 -16.60 10.44
CA PRO A 187 6.29 -16.61 11.89
C PRO A 187 6.53 -15.25 12.54
N ARG A 188 7.57 -14.53 12.09
CA ARG A 188 7.88 -13.19 12.58
C ARG A 188 6.86 -12.16 12.10
N TYR A 189 6.41 -12.29 10.85
CA TYR A 189 5.34 -11.44 10.30
C TYR A 189 4.06 -11.55 11.12
N MET A 190 3.63 -12.77 11.44
CA MET A 190 2.45 -13.01 12.26
C MET A 190 2.61 -12.61 13.73
N GLU A 191 3.84 -12.59 14.27
CA GLU A 191 4.11 -12.19 15.65
C GLU A 191 4.27 -10.67 15.82
N GLU A 192 4.90 -10.00 14.84
CA GLU A 192 5.34 -8.60 14.97
C GLU A 192 4.52 -7.61 14.15
N VAL A 193 3.65 -8.07 13.23
CA VAL A 193 2.82 -7.20 12.39
C VAL A 193 1.33 -7.42 12.71
N GLN A 194 0.71 -6.44 13.35
CA GLN A 194 -0.69 -6.44 13.77
C GLN A 194 -1.63 -6.52 12.57
N PHE A 195 -1.30 -5.91 11.43
CA PHE A 195 -2.13 -6.05 10.23
C PHE A 195 -2.28 -7.51 9.83
N ALA A 196 -1.19 -8.29 9.89
CA ALA A 196 -1.19 -9.70 9.52
C ALA A 196 -2.17 -10.51 10.37
N THR A 197 -2.27 -10.22 11.66
CA THR A 197 -3.18 -10.90 12.58
C THR A 197 -4.61 -10.38 12.50
N ASP A 198 -4.77 -9.07 12.53
CA ASP A 198 -6.08 -8.42 12.70
C ASP A 198 -6.92 -8.49 11.42
N SER A 199 -6.28 -8.49 10.25
CA SER A 199 -6.95 -8.66 8.97
C SER A 199 -7.17 -10.13 8.58
N GLY A 200 -6.53 -11.08 9.27
CA GLY A 200 -6.48 -12.48 8.83
C GLY A 200 -5.54 -12.76 7.65
N TRP A 201 -4.89 -11.73 7.09
CA TRP A 201 -3.96 -11.85 5.96
C TRP A 201 -2.82 -12.84 6.23
N GLY A 202 -2.24 -12.80 7.44
CA GLY A 202 -1.17 -13.72 7.84
C GLY A 202 -1.61 -15.20 7.79
N THR A 203 -2.86 -15.49 8.18
CA THR A 203 -3.44 -16.84 8.12
C THR A 203 -3.64 -17.30 6.67
N PHE A 204 -4.09 -16.38 5.80
CA PHE A 204 -4.18 -16.66 4.36
C PHE A 204 -2.80 -17.02 3.79
N LEU A 205 -1.77 -16.21 4.06
CA LEU A 205 -0.41 -16.48 3.62
C LEU A 205 0.17 -17.78 4.21
N GLU A 206 -0.11 -18.08 5.48
CA GLU A 206 0.30 -19.35 6.09
C GLU A 206 -0.30 -20.53 5.35
N THR A 207 -1.60 -20.50 5.06
CA THR A 207 -2.28 -21.61 4.38
C THR A 207 -1.85 -21.75 2.92
N LEU A 208 -1.52 -20.64 2.25
CA LEU A 208 -1.05 -20.65 0.86
C LEU A 208 0.33 -21.31 0.72
N TYR A 209 1.20 -21.21 1.73
CA TYR A 209 2.61 -21.62 1.60
C TYR A 209 3.08 -22.76 2.52
N VAL A 210 2.22 -23.25 3.44
CA VAL A 210 2.54 -24.31 4.43
C VAL A 210 1.58 -25.48 4.32
#